data_AF-A0A9P8V4E6-F1
#
_entry.id   AF-A0A9P8V4E6-F1
#
_cell.length_a   1.000
_cell.length_b   1.000
_cell.length_c   1.000
_cell.angle_alpha   90.00
_cell.angle_beta   90.00
_cell.angle_gamma   90.00
#
_symmetry.space_group_name_H-M   'P 1'
#
loop_
_entity.id
_entity.type
_entity.pdbx_description
1 polymer ?
#
loop_
_entity_poly.entity_id
_entity_poly.type
_entity_poly.pdbx_seq_one_letter_code
_entity_poly.pdbx_strand_id
1 'polypeptide(L)'
;MPLLSNLSVASLVAIIAYQYYNARSTPIPSPTSGAEVSWKRYLGRREGILQTLNVTKNPDAPLFPIRESWDESSPMYTAWDLFPAAYPCPYELERVGHLGDGGKWVCGMSQYEATTRPQVMYSFGVGGEVSLEVEWIRRTNTYVHSFDYTVTTTEFPGLDKMTDRFKLQQLGVAGEDYIEDGHRFATLKTIMTDLGHDYVDVIKMDVEGSEFPTLDSFLEDYEGKALPFGQLLIEIHLWEGSPDTIPDLLKWWEKLESFGLRPVSDEANLLAVTFGSVIPCCFEYTFINTNDTRGIKWR
;
A
#
# COMPACT_ATOMS: atom_id res chain seq x y z
N MET A 1 -30.58 -43.50 -25.08
CA MET A 1 -29.14 -43.68 -25.32
C MET A 1 -28.40 -42.59 -24.56
N PRO A 2 -27.73 -42.91 -23.45
CA PRO A 2 -26.83 -42.02 -22.74
C PRO A 2 -25.44 -42.10 -23.37
N LEU A 3 -24.71 -40.99 -23.50
CA LEU A 3 -23.25 -40.98 -23.73
C LEU A 3 -22.71 -39.54 -23.67
N LEU A 4 -22.56 -39.01 -22.47
CA LEU A 4 -21.55 -37.98 -22.17
C LEU A 4 -21.03 -38.24 -20.75
N SER A 5 -20.19 -39.27 -20.63
CA SER A 5 -19.33 -39.49 -19.47
C SER A 5 -17.92 -39.76 -19.98
N ASN A 6 -16.94 -39.12 -19.34
CA ASN A 6 -15.50 -39.36 -19.40
C ASN A 6 -14.72 -38.64 -20.51
N LEU A 7 -14.56 -37.33 -20.36
CA LEU A 7 -13.27 -36.71 -20.70
C LEU A 7 -12.34 -36.93 -19.50
N SER A 8 -11.23 -37.64 -19.71
CA SER A 8 -10.25 -37.85 -18.64
C SER A 8 -9.57 -36.52 -18.29
N VAL A 9 -9.07 -36.41 -17.06
CA VAL A 9 -8.34 -35.23 -16.56
C VAL A 9 -7.19 -34.82 -17.50
N ALA A 10 -6.57 -35.78 -18.20
CA ALA A 10 -5.53 -35.53 -19.19
C ALA A 10 -6.02 -34.74 -20.42
N SER A 11 -7.29 -34.91 -20.83
CA SER A 11 -7.87 -34.19 -21.96
C SER A 11 -8.23 -32.74 -21.63
N LEU A 12 -8.60 -32.44 -20.38
CA LEU A 12 -8.80 -31.05 -19.92
C LEU A 12 -7.47 -30.29 -19.82
N VAL A 13 -6.41 -30.95 -19.31
CA VAL A 13 -5.06 -30.35 -19.20
C VAL A 13 -4.49 -30.04 -20.59
N ALA A 14 -4.71 -30.90 -21.58
CA ALA A 14 -4.26 -30.66 -22.97
C ALA A 14 -4.99 -29.49 -23.65
N ILE A 15 -6.29 -29.29 -23.37
CA ILE A 15 -7.07 -28.17 -23.92
C ILE A 15 -6.64 -26.83 -23.29
N ILE A 16 -6.37 -26.82 -21.98
CA ILE A 16 -5.84 -25.64 -21.26
C ILE A 16 -4.43 -25.30 -21.78
N ALA A 17 -3.55 -26.30 -21.97
CA ALA A 17 -2.21 -26.10 -22.51
C ALA A 17 -2.22 -25.58 -23.97
N TYR A 18 -3.15 -26.05 -24.81
CA TYR A 18 -3.27 -25.60 -26.21
C TYR A 18 -3.78 -24.16 -26.33
N GLN A 19 -4.66 -23.72 -25.42
CA GLN A 19 -5.10 -22.32 -25.34
C GLN A 19 -3.98 -21.40 -24.83
N TYR A 20 -3.10 -21.89 -23.95
CA TYR A 20 -1.95 -21.15 -23.43
C TYR A 20 -0.85 -20.95 -24.49
N TYR A 21 -0.59 -21.96 -25.34
CA TYR A 21 0.48 -21.92 -26.35
C TYR A 21 0.13 -21.16 -27.64
N ASN A 22 -1.15 -20.96 -27.96
CA ASN A 22 -1.60 -20.34 -29.21
C ASN A 22 -2.14 -18.91 -29.05
N ALA A 23 -1.93 -18.28 -27.90
CA ALA A 23 -2.21 -16.86 -27.72
C ALA A 23 -1.27 -16.05 -28.63
N ARG A 24 -1.80 -15.64 -29.79
CA ARG A 24 -1.10 -14.72 -30.71
C ARG A 24 -0.75 -13.44 -29.95
N SER A 25 0.47 -12.95 -30.17
CA SER A 25 0.93 -11.64 -29.68
C SER A 25 -0.02 -10.56 -30.20
N THR A 26 -0.88 -10.10 -29.30
CA THR A 26 -1.57 -8.82 -29.46
C THR A 26 -0.54 -7.71 -29.37
N PRO A 27 -0.77 -6.56 -30.03
CA PRO A 27 0.12 -5.40 -29.87
C PRO A 27 0.26 -5.11 -28.39
N ILE A 28 1.50 -4.92 -27.92
CA ILE A 28 1.80 -4.60 -26.51
C ILE A 28 0.97 -3.36 -26.17
N PRO A 29 -0.04 -3.47 -25.30
CA PRO A 29 -0.78 -2.31 -24.83
C PRO A 29 0.21 -1.35 -24.15
N SER A 30 -0.09 -0.05 -24.05
CA SER A 30 0.70 0.83 -23.18
C SER A 30 0.92 0.15 -21.81
N PRO A 31 2.07 0.32 -21.13
CA PRO A 31 2.34 -0.36 -19.86
C PRO A 31 1.19 -0.24 -18.86
N THR A 32 0.51 0.91 -18.86
CA THR A 32 -0.70 1.20 -18.08
C THR A 32 -1.92 0.36 -18.46
N SER A 33 -2.16 0.08 -19.74
CA SER A 33 -3.33 -0.71 -20.17
C SER A 33 -3.15 -2.21 -19.92
N GLY A 34 -1.91 -2.73 -19.93
CA GLY A 34 -1.62 -4.11 -19.50
C GLY A 34 -1.81 -4.31 -17.99
N ALA A 35 -1.33 -3.34 -17.19
CA ALA A 35 -1.46 -3.39 -15.74
C ALA A 35 -2.93 -3.31 -15.27
N GLU A 36 -3.71 -2.40 -15.87
CA GLU A 36 -5.16 -2.28 -15.63
C GLU A 36 -5.93 -3.58 -15.96
N VAL A 37 -5.58 -4.29 -17.04
CA VAL A 37 -6.20 -5.57 -17.38
C VAL A 37 -5.88 -6.64 -16.32
N SER A 38 -4.64 -6.71 -15.85
CA SER A 38 -4.23 -7.66 -14.80
C SER A 38 -4.94 -7.39 -13.48
N TRP A 39 -5.03 -6.12 -13.07
CA TRP A 39 -5.74 -5.72 -11.86
C TRP A 39 -7.25 -5.99 -11.96
N LYS A 40 -7.90 -5.68 -13.08
CA LYS A 40 -9.33 -6.02 -13.28
C LYS A 40 -9.61 -7.53 -13.25
N ARG A 41 -8.70 -8.35 -13.79
CA ARG A 41 -8.80 -9.82 -13.67
C ARG A 41 -8.68 -10.25 -12.21
N TYR A 42 -7.84 -9.58 -11.43
CA TYR A 42 -7.74 -9.80 -10.00
C TYR A 42 -9.04 -9.45 -9.27
N LEU A 43 -9.65 -8.28 -9.53
CA LEU A 43 -10.92 -7.89 -8.91
C LEU A 43 -12.02 -8.94 -9.12
N GLY A 44 -12.12 -9.52 -10.32
CA GLY A 44 -13.05 -10.62 -10.58
C GLY A 44 -12.79 -11.88 -9.76
N ARG A 45 -11.54 -12.16 -9.40
CA ARG A 45 -11.18 -13.27 -8.50
C ARG A 45 -11.51 -12.94 -7.04
N ARG A 46 -11.21 -11.70 -6.59
CA ARG A 46 -11.59 -11.20 -5.26
C ARG A 46 -13.10 -11.33 -5.05
N GLU A 47 -13.89 -10.88 -6.01
CA GLU A 47 -15.35 -10.99 -6.00
C GLU A 47 -15.84 -12.45 -5.86
N GLY A 48 -15.21 -13.39 -6.56
CA GLY A 48 -15.52 -14.82 -6.41
C GLY A 48 -15.28 -15.36 -4.98
N ILE A 49 -14.21 -14.91 -4.33
CA ILE A 49 -13.92 -15.26 -2.93
C ILE A 49 -14.95 -14.61 -2.00
N LEU A 50 -15.25 -13.32 -2.19
CA LEU A 50 -16.25 -12.59 -1.39
C LEU A 50 -17.64 -13.22 -1.48
N GLN A 51 -18.03 -13.73 -2.65
CA GLN A 51 -19.28 -14.49 -2.83
C GLN A 51 -19.26 -15.81 -2.06
N THR A 52 -18.12 -16.51 -2.06
CA THR A 52 -17.94 -17.75 -1.28
C THR A 52 -18.02 -17.48 0.23
N LEU A 53 -17.48 -16.35 0.69
CA LEU A 53 -17.60 -15.87 2.08
C LEU A 53 -18.98 -15.33 2.43
N ASN A 54 -19.85 -15.13 1.42
CA ASN A 54 -21.19 -14.59 1.55
C ASN A 54 -21.21 -13.27 2.34
N VAL A 55 -20.25 -12.38 2.08
CA VAL A 55 -20.01 -11.14 2.86
C VAL A 55 -21.23 -10.24 2.99
N THR A 56 -22.15 -10.26 2.02
CA THR A 56 -23.41 -9.50 2.10
C THR A 56 -24.35 -10.00 3.21
N LYS A 57 -24.30 -11.30 3.53
CA LYS A 57 -25.11 -11.91 4.60
C LYS A 57 -24.27 -12.29 5.82
N ASN A 58 -22.95 -12.10 5.75
CA ASN A 58 -21.99 -12.36 6.80
C ASN A 58 -21.19 -11.09 7.06
N PRO A 59 -21.81 -10.07 7.71
CA PRO A 59 -21.13 -8.82 8.04
C PRO A 59 -19.94 -9.05 8.99
N ASP A 60 -19.95 -10.13 9.75
CA ASP A 60 -18.94 -10.46 10.76
C ASP A 60 -17.85 -11.42 10.21
N ALA A 61 -17.64 -11.47 8.90
CA ALA A 61 -16.62 -12.32 8.31
C ALA A 61 -15.22 -11.92 8.84
N PRO A 62 -14.51 -12.80 9.55
CA PRO A 62 -13.29 -12.43 10.29
C PRO A 62 -12.11 -12.21 9.35
N LEU A 63 -11.22 -11.28 9.69
CA LEU A 63 -9.97 -11.06 8.94
C LEU A 63 -9.04 -12.28 8.92
N PHE A 64 -8.94 -12.97 10.04
CA PHE A 64 -8.01 -14.09 10.25
C PHE A 64 -8.74 -15.26 10.93
N PRO A 65 -9.53 -16.05 10.19
CA PRO A 65 -10.28 -17.17 10.76
C PRO A 65 -9.31 -18.24 11.34
N ILE A 66 -9.25 -18.32 12.67
CA ILE A 66 -8.51 -19.37 13.39
C ILE A 66 -9.31 -20.67 13.30
N ARG A 67 -8.63 -21.79 12.99
CA ARG A 67 -9.25 -23.11 12.93
C ARG A 67 -8.45 -24.15 13.68
N GLU A 68 -9.15 -25.01 14.42
CA GLU A 68 -8.56 -26.13 15.17
C GLU A 68 -8.29 -27.35 14.29
N SER A 69 -8.97 -27.46 13.13
CA SER A 69 -8.81 -28.58 12.20
C SER A 69 -9.02 -28.15 10.74
N TRP A 70 -8.48 -28.95 9.82
CA TRP A 70 -8.70 -28.79 8.39
C TRP A 70 -10.14 -29.17 8.02
N ASP A 71 -10.85 -28.24 7.39
CA ASP A 71 -12.21 -28.43 6.87
C ASP A 71 -12.27 -27.93 5.42
N GLU A 72 -12.37 -28.87 4.48
CA GLU A 72 -12.44 -28.58 3.03
C GLU A 72 -13.71 -27.82 2.64
N SER A 73 -14.76 -27.81 3.48
CA SER A 73 -16.04 -27.18 3.18
C SER A 73 -16.07 -25.67 3.44
N SER A 74 -15.04 -25.13 4.08
CA SER A 74 -14.98 -23.73 4.46
C SER A 74 -13.74 -23.06 3.90
N PRO A 75 -13.86 -21.90 3.22
CA PRO A 75 -12.76 -21.28 2.49
C PRO A 75 -11.62 -20.91 3.44
N MET A 76 -10.39 -21.31 3.09
CA MET A 76 -9.19 -20.90 3.82
C MET A 76 -8.71 -19.57 3.25
N TYR A 77 -8.64 -18.55 4.10
CA TYR A 77 -8.18 -17.23 3.72
C TYR A 77 -7.66 -16.48 4.95
N THR A 78 -6.85 -15.47 4.67
CA THR A 78 -6.57 -14.32 5.52
C THR A 78 -7.05 -13.06 4.79
N ALA A 79 -7.17 -11.94 5.50
CA ALA A 79 -7.47 -10.66 4.89
C ALA A 79 -6.54 -10.37 3.70
N TRP A 80 -5.24 -10.65 3.83
CA TRP A 80 -4.22 -10.35 2.82
C TRP A 80 -4.39 -11.13 1.52
N ASP A 81 -4.99 -12.32 1.55
CA ASP A 81 -5.30 -13.08 0.33
C ASP A 81 -6.32 -12.36 -0.57
N LEU A 82 -7.14 -11.46 0.01
CA LEU A 82 -8.13 -10.64 -0.69
C LEU A 82 -7.60 -9.27 -1.12
N PHE A 83 -6.36 -8.92 -0.76
CA PHE A 83 -5.78 -7.61 -1.06
C PHE A 83 -4.30 -7.66 -1.50
N PRO A 84 -3.88 -8.56 -2.41
CA PRO A 84 -2.51 -8.60 -2.89
C PRO A 84 -2.19 -7.41 -3.80
N ALA A 85 -0.89 -7.15 -3.98
CA ALA A 85 -0.37 -6.22 -4.98
C ALA A 85 -0.57 -6.70 -6.42
N ALA A 86 -1.82 -6.64 -6.89
CA ALA A 86 -2.23 -7.18 -8.17
C ALA A 86 -2.03 -6.23 -9.38
N TYR A 87 -1.50 -5.03 -9.15
CA TYR A 87 -1.22 -4.07 -10.21
C TYR A 87 0.29 -4.07 -10.52
N PRO A 88 0.73 -4.53 -11.71
CA PRO A 88 2.15 -4.49 -12.06
C PRO A 88 2.72 -3.06 -12.00
N CYS A 89 3.85 -2.87 -11.30
CA CYS A 89 4.59 -1.61 -11.36
C CYS A 89 4.97 -1.30 -12.82
N PRO A 90 4.68 -0.08 -13.33
CA PRO A 90 5.04 0.31 -14.70
C PRO A 90 6.55 0.51 -14.92
N TYR A 91 7.34 0.42 -13.85
CA TYR A 91 8.79 0.59 -13.80
C TYR A 91 9.42 -0.60 -13.05
N GLU A 92 10.68 -0.46 -12.64
CA GLU A 92 11.32 -1.38 -11.70
C GLU A 92 10.74 -1.27 -10.30
N LEU A 93 10.67 -2.39 -9.59
CA LEU A 93 10.52 -2.41 -8.14
C LEU A 93 11.91 -2.51 -7.52
N GLU A 94 12.23 -1.60 -6.60
CA GLU A 94 13.50 -1.57 -5.88
C GLU A 94 13.23 -1.44 -4.39
N ARG A 95 13.94 -2.21 -3.56
CA ARG A 95 13.92 -2.08 -2.10
C ARG A 95 14.91 -0.97 -1.71
N VAL A 96 14.43 0.07 -1.03
CA VAL A 96 15.24 1.23 -0.63
C VAL A 96 15.24 1.32 0.91
N GLY A 97 16.41 1.59 1.49
CA GLY A 97 16.63 1.54 2.94
C GLY A 97 17.18 0.18 3.40
N HIS A 98 17.21 -0.02 4.72
CA HIS A 98 17.78 -1.20 5.35
C HIS A 98 17.05 -2.48 4.95
N LEU A 99 17.80 -3.59 4.88
CA LEU A 99 17.24 -4.93 4.76
C LEU A 99 16.60 -5.35 6.08
N GLY A 100 15.41 -5.95 6.03
CA GLY A 100 14.58 -6.16 7.22
C GLY A 100 13.71 -4.94 7.47
N ASP A 101 13.47 -4.61 8.73
CA ASP A 101 12.57 -3.51 9.10
C ASP A 101 13.06 -2.12 8.63
N GLY A 102 12.11 -1.21 8.38
CA GLY A 102 12.33 0.18 7.99
C GLY A 102 12.44 0.45 6.48
N GLY A 103 13.16 -0.39 5.72
CA GLY A 103 13.23 -0.24 4.26
C GLY A 103 11.92 -0.58 3.57
N LYS A 104 11.55 0.13 2.50
CA LYS A 104 10.29 -0.07 1.78
C LYS A 104 10.55 -0.42 0.31
N TRP A 105 9.64 -1.18 -0.30
CA TRP A 105 9.63 -1.37 -1.76
C TRP A 105 9.18 -0.08 -2.46
N VAL A 106 9.81 0.24 -3.59
CA VAL A 106 9.58 1.49 -4.33
C VAL A 106 9.38 1.15 -5.79
N CYS A 107 8.28 1.62 -6.37
CA CYS A 107 8.06 1.53 -7.81
C CYS A 107 8.73 2.73 -8.50
N GLY A 108 9.63 2.46 -9.44
CA GLY A 108 10.28 3.47 -10.29
C GLY A 108 11.22 4.41 -9.55
N MET A 109 12.15 3.88 -8.75
CA MET A 109 13.16 4.68 -8.06
C MET A 109 14.04 5.46 -9.05
N SER A 110 14.38 4.85 -10.19
CA SER A 110 15.15 5.48 -11.28
C SER A 110 14.50 6.76 -11.82
N GLN A 111 13.17 6.86 -11.75
CA GLN A 111 12.43 8.03 -12.21
C GLN A 111 12.68 9.24 -11.30
N TYR A 112 12.78 9.01 -9.99
CA TYR A 112 13.11 10.05 -9.00
C TYR A 112 14.57 10.49 -9.08
N GLU A 113 15.48 9.60 -9.47
CA GLU A 113 16.91 9.90 -9.69
C GLU A 113 17.14 10.70 -10.98
N ALA A 114 16.41 10.37 -12.04
CA ALA A 114 16.60 10.97 -13.37
C ALA A 114 16.10 12.42 -13.46
N THR A 115 15.24 12.86 -12.54
CA THR A 115 14.69 14.20 -12.57
C THR A 115 15.53 15.22 -11.81
N THR A 116 15.64 16.42 -12.35
CA THR A 116 16.25 17.57 -11.66
C THR A 116 15.25 18.38 -10.85
N ARG A 117 13.94 18.12 -11.02
CA ARG A 117 12.88 18.83 -10.29
C ARG A 117 13.03 18.56 -8.78
N PRO A 118 12.99 19.59 -7.92
CA PRO A 118 12.85 19.40 -6.48
C PRO A 118 11.62 18.55 -6.16
N GLN A 119 11.82 17.52 -5.34
CA GLN A 119 10.79 16.58 -4.93
C GLN A 119 10.45 16.79 -3.46
N VAL A 120 9.25 16.38 -3.05
CA VAL A 120 8.82 16.41 -1.64
C VAL A 120 8.42 15.01 -1.20
N MET A 121 9.02 14.53 -0.11
CA MET A 121 8.59 13.32 0.56
C MET A 121 8.07 13.66 1.96
N TYR A 122 6.93 13.08 2.31
CA TYR A 122 6.47 13.02 3.70
C TYR A 122 6.74 11.63 4.25
N SER A 123 7.35 11.53 5.43
CA SER A 123 7.61 10.27 6.11
C SER A 123 7.03 10.31 7.52
N PHE A 124 6.00 9.51 7.77
CA PHE A 124 5.31 9.43 9.06
C PHE A 124 5.75 8.19 9.84
N GLY A 125 5.95 8.39 11.15
CA GLY A 125 6.38 7.37 12.12
C GLY A 125 7.73 6.76 11.74
N VAL A 126 8.80 7.52 11.93
CA VAL A 126 10.16 7.05 11.61
C VAL A 126 10.70 6.07 12.66
N GLY A 127 10.18 6.07 13.90
CA GLY A 127 10.42 5.00 14.88
C GLY A 127 11.88 4.74 15.25
N GLY A 128 12.78 5.70 14.99
CA GLY A 128 14.23 5.55 15.20
C GLY A 128 15.01 4.94 14.03
N GLU A 129 14.36 4.67 12.89
CA GLU A 129 14.98 4.14 11.67
C GLU A 129 14.74 5.13 10.51
N VAL A 130 15.81 5.62 9.87
CA VAL A 130 15.71 6.64 8.80
C VAL A 130 16.48 6.24 7.54
N SER A 131 16.72 4.94 7.35
CA SER A 131 17.56 4.45 6.24
C SER A 131 16.93 4.73 4.89
N LEU A 132 15.61 4.59 4.76
CA LEU A 132 14.85 4.91 3.55
C LEU A 132 15.06 6.38 3.17
N GLU A 133 14.84 7.30 4.10
CA GLU A 133 14.93 8.75 3.90
C GLU A 133 16.36 9.15 3.55
N VAL A 134 17.33 8.62 4.28
CA VAL A 134 18.76 8.88 4.07
C VAL A 134 19.20 8.41 2.69
N GLU A 135 18.83 7.18 2.30
CA GLU A 135 19.18 6.65 0.99
C GLU A 135 18.50 7.46 -0.13
N TRP A 136 17.22 7.80 0.05
CA TRP A 136 16.46 8.59 -0.93
C TRP A 136 17.09 9.95 -1.18
N ILE A 137 17.48 10.66 -0.11
CA ILE A 137 18.15 11.97 -0.18
C ILE A 137 19.48 11.85 -0.93
N ARG A 138 20.25 10.79 -0.71
CA ARG A 138 21.57 10.61 -1.37
C ARG A 138 21.44 10.41 -2.88
N ARG A 139 20.33 9.84 -3.34
CA ARG A 139 20.10 9.45 -4.73
C ARG A 139 19.32 10.50 -5.54
N THR A 140 18.62 11.41 -4.87
CA THR A 140 17.63 12.32 -5.51
C THR A 140 17.75 13.76 -5.03
N ASN A 141 17.02 14.68 -5.67
CA ASN A 141 16.87 16.08 -5.24
C ASN A 141 15.66 16.28 -4.30
N THR A 142 15.34 15.28 -3.47
CA THR A 142 14.17 15.29 -2.60
C THR A 142 14.41 16.05 -1.30
N TYR A 143 13.42 16.83 -0.90
CA TYR A 143 13.25 17.37 0.45
C TYR A 143 12.35 16.42 1.24
N VAL A 144 12.87 15.86 2.32
CA VAL A 144 12.15 14.93 3.18
C VAL A 144 11.67 15.66 4.43
N HIS A 145 10.37 15.61 4.64
CA HIS A 145 9.70 16.04 5.86
C HIS A 145 9.29 14.79 6.63
N SER A 146 9.97 14.53 7.73
CA SER A 146 9.69 13.42 8.63
C SER A 146 8.86 13.90 9.82
N PHE A 147 7.89 13.09 10.23
CA PHE A 147 6.92 13.42 11.27
C PHE A 147 6.82 12.26 12.24
N ASP A 148 7.21 12.51 13.49
CA ASP A 148 7.13 11.54 14.55
C ASP A 148 7.24 12.27 15.89
N TYR A 149 6.19 12.18 16.70
CA TYR A 149 6.11 12.89 17.97
C TYR A 149 6.89 12.20 19.10
N THR A 150 7.31 10.94 18.89
CA THR A 150 7.98 10.10 19.90
C THR A 150 9.49 10.23 19.87
N VAL A 151 10.06 10.66 18.75
CA VAL A 151 11.51 10.76 18.53
C VAL A 151 11.99 12.20 18.40
N THR A 152 13.30 12.38 18.57
CA THR A 152 13.98 13.67 18.38
C THR A 152 15.18 13.53 17.47
N THR A 153 15.69 14.65 16.94
CA THR A 153 16.88 14.64 16.06
C THR A 153 18.13 14.08 16.72
N THR A 154 18.18 14.00 18.04
CA THR A 154 19.32 13.41 18.76
C THR A 154 19.46 11.91 18.56
N GLU A 155 18.39 11.23 18.15
CA GLU A 155 18.41 9.80 17.81
C GLU A 155 19.06 9.51 16.46
N PHE A 156 19.27 10.56 15.63
CA PHE A 156 19.86 10.47 14.30
C PHE A 156 21.18 11.24 14.20
N PRO A 157 22.23 10.85 14.96
CA PRO A 157 23.46 11.61 15.03
C PRO A 157 24.15 11.70 13.66
N GLY A 158 24.44 12.94 13.23
CA GLY A 158 25.15 13.22 11.97
C GLY A 158 24.24 13.44 10.76
N LEU A 159 22.92 13.28 10.91
CA LEU A 159 21.95 13.56 9.85
C LEU A 159 21.89 15.06 9.51
N ASP A 160 21.99 15.91 10.53
CA ASP A 160 22.11 17.37 10.43
C ASP A 160 23.32 17.82 9.61
N LYS A 161 24.44 17.10 9.72
CA LYS A 161 25.66 17.37 8.94
C LYS A 161 25.58 16.83 7.52
N MET A 162 24.67 15.88 7.26
CA MET A 162 24.54 15.25 5.96
C MET A 162 23.80 16.16 4.98
N THR A 163 22.72 16.82 5.42
CA THR A 163 21.92 17.66 4.52
C THR A 163 20.95 18.60 5.24
N ASP A 164 20.64 19.73 4.60
CA ASP A 164 19.54 20.62 4.98
C ASP A 164 18.18 20.17 4.40
N ARG A 165 18.16 19.08 3.62
CA ARG A 165 16.97 18.55 2.95
C ARG A 165 16.15 17.60 3.83
N PHE A 166 16.63 17.26 5.02
CA PHE A 166 15.88 16.46 5.99
C PHE A 166 15.36 17.35 7.11
N LYS A 167 14.05 17.28 7.39
CA LYS A 167 13.42 17.99 8.50
C LYS A 167 12.59 17.03 9.32
N LEU A 168 12.91 16.87 10.59
CA LEU A 168 12.07 16.14 11.55
C LEU A 168 11.16 17.12 12.31
N GLN A 169 9.88 16.79 12.38
CA GLN A 169 8.86 17.54 13.10
C GLN A 169 8.19 16.62 14.12
N GLN A 170 8.15 17.03 15.39
CA GLN A 170 7.47 16.28 16.45
C GLN A 170 5.96 16.49 16.38
N LEU A 171 5.33 15.80 15.43
CA LEU A 171 3.91 15.88 15.12
C LEU A 171 3.43 14.49 14.68
N GLY A 172 2.26 14.09 15.16
CA GLY A 172 1.56 12.89 14.69
C GLY A 172 0.60 13.22 13.54
N VAL A 173 0.39 12.27 12.64
CA VAL A 173 -0.68 12.37 11.64
C VAL A 173 -1.93 11.65 12.15
N ALA A 174 -3.10 12.21 11.89
CA ALA A 174 -4.38 11.65 12.34
C ALA A 174 -5.54 12.01 11.40
N GLY A 175 -6.73 11.48 11.69
CA GLY A 175 -7.97 11.82 10.96
C GLY A 175 -8.54 13.20 11.27
N GLU A 176 -8.10 13.83 12.36
CA GLU A 176 -8.48 15.19 12.75
C GLU A 176 -7.34 15.91 13.48
N ASP A 177 -7.44 17.24 13.61
CA ASP A 177 -6.46 18.06 14.30
C ASP A 177 -6.76 18.11 15.81
N TYR A 178 -5.80 17.70 16.64
CA TYR A 178 -5.92 17.76 18.10
C TYR A 178 -4.56 17.89 18.79
N ILE A 179 -4.60 18.06 20.11
CA ILE A 179 -3.41 18.05 20.98
C ILE A 179 -3.65 17.00 22.05
N GLU A 180 -2.69 16.09 22.19
CA GLU A 180 -2.69 15.06 23.23
C GLU A 180 -1.30 14.99 23.86
N ASP A 181 -1.23 14.97 25.20
CA ASP A 181 0.00 14.97 25.98
C ASP A 181 1.04 16.03 25.58
N GLY A 182 0.57 17.18 25.08
CA GLY A 182 1.42 18.28 24.62
C GLY A 182 1.99 18.10 23.21
N HIS A 183 1.67 17.00 22.54
CA HIS A 183 2.00 16.73 21.15
C HIS A 183 0.85 17.13 20.24
N ARG A 184 1.19 17.68 19.08
CA ARG A 184 0.21 18.04 18.04
C ARG A 184 -0.03 16.84 17.14
N PHE A 185 -1.30 16.57 16.87
CA PHE A 185 -1.76 15.65 15.85
C PHE A 185 -2.53 16.43 14.80
N ALA A 186 -2.32 16.13 13.52
CA ALA A 186 -2.93 16.88 12.44
C ALA A 186 -3.31 16.00 11.25
N THR A 187 -4.34 16.41 10.52
CA THR A 187 -4.68 15.83 9.23
C THR A 187 -3.57 16.03 8.21
N LEU A 188 -3.48 15.12 7.24
CA LEU A 188 -2.53 15.24 6.14
C LEU A 188 -2.74 16.56 5.36
N LYS A 189 -3.99 17.01 5.20
CA LYS A 189 -4.31 18.30 4.56
C LYS A 189 -3.84 19.50 5.36
N THR A 190 -4.01 19.49 6.68
CA THR A 190 -3.47 20.55 7.55
C THR A 190 -1.95 20.60 7.42
N ILE A 191 -1.26 19.46 7.49
CA ILE A 191 0.20 19.39 7.35
C ILE A 191 0.67 19.93 5.99
N MET A 192 0.00 19.54 4.90
CA MET A 192 0.24 20.10 3.57
C MET A 192 0.07 21.63 3.54
N THR A 193 -0.98 22.14 4.17
CA THR A 193 -1.27 23.58 4.25
C THR A 193 -0.20 24.33 5.04
N ASP A 194 0.20 23.81 6.20
CA ASP A 194 1.22 24.41 7.08
C ASP A 194 2.59 24.51 6.40
N LEU A 195 2.93 23.50 5.60
CA LEU A 195 4.17 23.46 4.84
C LEU A 195 4.09 24.19 3.49
N GLY A 196 2.91 24.66 3.10
CA GLY A 196 2.70 25.33 1.81
C GLY A 196 2.87 24.40 0.61
N HIS A 197 2.67 23.10 0.79
CA HIS A 197 2.75 22.10 -0.27
C HIS A 197 1.35 21.80 -0.81
N ASP A 198 1.18 21.93 -2.12
CA ASP A 198 -0.05 21.53 -2.82
C ASP A 198 0.06 20.15 -3.47
N TYR A 199 1.23 19.49 -3.34
CA TYR A 199 1.53 18.17 -3.86
C TYR A 199 2.74 17.54 -3.16
N VAL A 200 2.70 16.22 -2.98
CA VAL A 200 3.77 15.41 -2.37
C VAL A 200 4.16 14.27 -3.32
N ASP A 201 5.44 14.10 -3.62
CA ASP A 201 5.88 13.06 -4.54
C ASP A 201 5.72 11.66 -3.94
N VAL A 202 6.10 11.52 -2.66
CA VAL A 202 6.01 10.24 -1.93
C VAL A 202 5.54 10.47 -0.51
N ILE A 203 4.59 9.66 -0.07
CA ILE A 203 4.19 9.56 1.33
C ILE A 203 4.66 8.19 1.83
N LYS A 204 5.48 8.16 2.88
CA LYS A 204 5.70 6.96 3.71
C LYS A 204 4.83 7.09 4.96
N MET A 205 4.09 6.06 5.31
CA MET A 205 3.16 6.05 6.45
C MET A 205 3.25 4.74 7.22
N ASP A 206 3.64 4.84 8.47
CA ASP A 206 3.80 3.69 9.36
C ASP A 206 3.54 4.23 10.76
N VAL A 207 2.28 4.20 11.18
CA VAL A 207 1.77 5.05 12.28
C VAL A 207 0.87 4.28 13.23
N GLU A 208 1.09 2.97 13.29
CA GLU A 208 0.60 2.09 14.36
C GLU A 208 -0.94 2.14 14.53
N GLY A 209 -1.68 2.09 13.43
CA GLY A 209 -3.16 2.07 13.41
C GLY A 209 -3.80 3.39 12.99
N SER A 210 -3.05 4.50 13.00
CA SER A 210 -3.58 5.80 12.54
C SER A 210 -3.72 5.90 11.01
N GLU A 211 -3.36 4.86 10.25
CA GLU A 211 -3.43 4.85 8.80
C GLU A 211 -4.86 5.03 8.28
N PHE A 212 -5.80 4.28 8.87
CA PHE A 212 -7.21 4.27 8.47
C PHE A 212 -7.86 5.64 8.63
N PRO A 213 -7.91 6.25 9.84
CA PRO A 213 -8.55 7.56 10.01
C PRO A 213 -7.82 8.66 9.23
N THR A 214 -6.49 8.60 9.10
CA THR A 214 -5.72 9.56 8.31
C THR A 214 -6.12 9.53 6.84
N LEU A 215 -6.13 8.34 6.23
CA LEU A 215 -6.49 8.20 4.83
C LEU A 215 -7.98 8.46 4.61
N ASP A 216 -8.88 8.04 5.50
CA ASP A 216 -10.30 8.32 5.33
C ASP A 216 -10.61 9.82 5.28
N SER A 217 -10.06 10.57 6.24
CA SER A 217 -10.15 12.04 6.29
C SER A 217 -9.56 12.68 5.03
N PHE A 218 -8.37 12.23 4.62
CA PHE A 218 -7.71 12.77 3.45
C PHE A 218 -8.46 12.47 2.14
N LEU A 219 -9.04 11.28 1.98
CA LEU A 219 -9.85 10.98 0.79
C LEU A 219 -11.11 11.83 0.75
N GLU A 220 -11.77 12.07 1.89
CA GLU A 220 -12.95 12.94 1.98
C GLU A 220 -12.66 14.38 1.56
N ASP A 221 -11.51 14.91 1.97
CA ASP A 221 -11.04 16.24 1.56
C ASP A 221 -10.87 16.42 0.04
N TYR A 222 -10.70 15.32 -0.68
CA TYR A 222 -10.46 15.27 -2.12
C TYR A 222 -11.60 14.58 -2.89
N GLU A 223 -12.78 14.39 -2.30
CA GLU A 223 -13.91 13.80 -3.01
C GLU A 223 -14.18 14.51 -4.35
N GLY A 224 -14.23 13.72 -5.44
CA GLY A 224 -14.39 14.22 -6.80
C GLY A 224 -13.15 14.88 -7.42
N LYS A 225 -11.98 14.80 -6.77
CA LYS A 225 -10.70 15.37 -7.23
C LYS A 225 -9.61 14.29 -7.23
N ALA A 226 -8.55 14.53 -8.00
CA ALA A 226 -7.35 13.69 -7.95
C ALA A 226 -6.58 13.94 -6.64
N LEU A 227 -6.05 12.87 -6.04
CA LEU A 227 -5.18 12.98 -4.87
C LEU A 227 -3.87 13.70 -5.23
N PRO A 228 -3.38 14.60 -4.37
CA PRO A 228 -2.21 15.41 -4.65
C PRO A 228 -0.91 14.69 -4.25
N PHE A 229 -0.81 13.39 -4.51
CA PHE A 229 0.44 12.66 -4.31
C PHE A 229 0.70 11.58 -5.35
N GLY A 230 1.97 11.22 -5.53
CA GLY A 230 2.40 10.28 -6.57
C GLY A 230 2.41 8.82 -6.13
N GLN A 231 3.01 8.53 -4.98
CA GLN A 231 3.13 7.17 -4.42
C GLN A 231 2.96 7.18 -2.91
N LEU A 232 2.32 6.13 -2.38
CA LEU A 232 2.15 5.87 -0.96
C LEU A 232 2.87 4.57 -0.59
N LEU A 233 3.82 4.65 0.33
CA LEU A 233 4.48 3.52 0.98
C LEU A 233 3.85 3.42 2.36
N ILE A 234 3.13 2.34 2.66
CA ILE A 234 2.31 2.27 3.86
C ILE A 234 2.46 0.92 4.54
N GLU A 235 2.60 0.90 5.86
CA GLU A 235 2.34 -0.30 6.65
C GLU A 235 0.90 -0.27 7.16
N ILE A 236 0.13 -1.32 6.89
CA ILE A 236 -1.26 -1.43 7.32
C ILE A 236 -1.32 -2.32 8.55
N HIS A 237 -1.79 -1.75 9.66
CA HIS A 237 -1.92 -2.40 10.96
C HIS A 237 -3.36 -2.87 11.22
N LEU A 238 -3.63 -4.17 11.08
CA LEU A 238 -4.93 -4.78 11.41
C LEU A 238 -5.00 -5.26 12.87
N TRP A 239 -5.15 -4.31 13.79
CA TRP A 239 -5.39 -4.55 15.22
C TRP A 239 -6.46 -3.62 15.80
N GLU A 240 -6.51 -3.47 17.13
CA GLU A 240 -7.52 -2.66 17.82
C GLU A 240 -7.60 -1.23 17.24
N GLY A 241 -8.78 -0.82 16.80
CA GLY A 241 -9.03 0.49 16.16
C GLY A 241 -8.94 0.50 14.63
N SER A 242 -8.62 -0.63 14.00
CA SER A 242 -8.67 -0.84 12.55
C SER A 242 -9.96 -1.55 12.11
N PRO A 243 -10.23 -1.75 10.80
CA PRO A 243 -11.35 -2.58 10.34
C PRO A 243 -11.27 -4.00 10.91
N ASP A 244 -12.32 -4.43 11.62
CA ASP A 244 -12.34 -5.73 12.31
C ASP A 244 -12.88 -6.89 11.45
N THR A 245 -13.46 -6.57 10.29
CA THR A 245 -14.14 -7.52 9.41
C THR A 245 -13.69 -7.39 7.95
N ILE A 246 -13.85 -8.46 7.18
CA ILE A 246 -13.59 -8.43 5.73
C ILE A 246 -14.45 -7.36 5.02
N PRO A 247 -15.78 -7.23 5.29
CA PRO A 247 -16.58 -6.14 4.73
C PRO A 247 -16.04 -4.74 5.03
N ASP A 248 -15.60 -4.47 6.26
CA ASP A 248 -15.10 -3.15 6.65
C ASP A 248 -13.77 -2.83 5.95
N LEU A 249 -12.84 -3.79 5.94
CA LEU A 249 -11.57 -3.64 5.24
C LEU A 249 -11.77 -3.50 3.73
N LEU A 250 -12.68 -4.29 3.14
CA LEU A 250 -13.03 -4.19 1.73
C LEU A 250 -13.55 -2.80 1.38
N LYS A 251 -14.46 -2.26 2.18
CA LYS A 251 -15.04 -0.93 1.97
C LYS A 251 -13.94 0.15 1.96
N TRP A 252 -13.02 0.11 2.91
CA TRP A 252 -11.91 1.05 2.98
C TRP A 252 -10.96 0.87 1.78
N TRP A 253 -10.62 -0.38 1.43
CA TRP A 253 -9.76 -0.70 0.30
C TRP A 253 -10.34 -0.23 -1.05
N GLU A 254 -11.64 -0.46 -1.26
CA GLU A 254 -12.34 0.00 -2.47
C GLU A 254 -12.42 1.53 -2.55
N LYS A 255 -12.47 2.22 -1.39
CA LYS A 255 -12.34 3.68 -1.33
C LYS A 255 -10.98 4.10 -1.91
N LEU A 256 -9.86 3.50 -1.48
CA LEU A 256 -8.53 3.77 -2.05
C LEU A 256 -8.49 3.51 -3.57
N GLU A 257 -9.02 2.36 -4.01
CA GLU A 257 -9.08 1.99 -5.43
C GLU A 257 -9.90 3.00 -6.25
N SER A 258 -10.99 3.53 -5.71
CA SER A 258 -11.84 4.53 -6.38
C SER A 258 -11.12 5.86 -6.64
N PHE A 259 -10.15 6.22 -5.80
CA PHE A 259 -9.30 7.40 -5.98
C PHE A 259 -8.10 7.15 -6.93
N GLY A 260 -7.97 5.94 -7.47
CA GLY A 260 -6.90 5.56 -8.40
C GLY A 260 -5.65 5.02 -7.73
N LEU A 261 -5.71 4.67 -6.44
CA LEU A 261 -4.59 3.99 -5.79
C LEU A 261 -4.55 2.53 -6.22
N ARG A 262 -3.36 2.05 -6.57
CA ARG A 262 -3.12 0.68 -7.02
C ARG A 262 -1.95 0.07 -6.27
N PRO A 263 -2.13 -1.07 -5.57
CA PRO A 263 -1.04 -1.75 -4.88
C PRO A 263 -0.13 -2.43 -5.91
N VAL A 264 1.16 -2.09 -5.89
CA VAL A 264 2.19 -2.58 -6.82
C VAL A 264 3.27 -3.42 -6.17
N SER A 265 3.36 -3.36 -4.85
CA SER A 265 4.17 -4.26 -4.03
C SER A 265 3.48 -4.46 -2.70
N ASP A 266 3.66 -5.65 -2.13
CA ASP A 266 3.28 -6.00 -0.78
C ASP A 266 4.39 -6.85 -0.13
N GLU A 267 4.65 -6.64 1.16
CA GLU A 267 5.63 -7.36 1.96
C GLU A 267 5.01 -7.67 3.32
N ALA A 268 4.96 -8.95 3.68
CA ALA A 268 4.45 -9.36 4.98
C ALA A 268 5.41 -8.92 6.09
N ASN A 269 4.95 -8.16 7.08
CA ASN A 269 5.76 -7.86 8.25
C ASN A 269 5.74 -9.06 9.21
N LEU A 270 6.65 -10.00 9.01
CA LEU A 270 6.78 -11.20 9.85
C LEU A 270 7.30 -10.88 11.27
N LEU A 271 7.78 -9.66 11.54
CA LEU A 271 8.14 -9.24 12.90
C LEU A 271 6.92 -9.17 13.81
N ALA A 272 5.76 -8.78 13.28
CA ALA A 272 4.50 -8.85 14.01
C ALA A 272 4.26 -10.25 14.60
N VAL A 273 4.55 -11.32 13.83
CA VAL A 273 4.36 -12.71 14.29
C VAL A 273 5.50 -13.19 15.20
N THR A 274 6.73 -12.71 14.97
CA THR A 274 7.91 -13.20 15.68
C THR A 274 8.22 -12.45 16.99
N PHE A 275 7.69 -11.24 17.18
CA PHE A 275 7.95 -10.40 18.36
C PHE A 275 6.74 -10.06 19.25
N GLY A 276 5.48 -10.24 18.82
CA GLY A 276 4.36 -9.76 19.66
C GLY A 276 2.96 -10.33 19.41
N SER A 277 2.63 -10.75 18.18
CA SER A 277 1.29 -11.19 17.79
C SER A 277 1.27 -12.65 17.33
N VAL A 278 0.19 -13.38 17.60
CA VAL A 278 -0.06 -14.69 16.99
C VAL A 278 -0.75 -14.57 15.63
N ILE A 279 -1.14 -13.35 15.24
CA ILE A 279 -1.89 -13.03 14.03
C ILE A 279 -1.00 -12.18 13.12
N PRO A 280 -0.91 -12.47 11.81
CA PRO A 280 -0.14 -11.67 10.86
C PRO A 280 -0.87 -10.35 10.57
N CYS A 281 -0.90 -9.44 11.54
CA CYS A 281 -1.67 -8.19 11.52
C CYS A 281 -1.20 -7.16 10.51
N CYS A 282 0.02 -7.30 10.02
CA CYS A 282 0.79 -6.14 9.60
C CYS A 282 1.47 -6.43 8.26
N PHE A 283 1.16 -5.62 7.26
CA PHE A 283 1.65 -5.76 5.90
C PHE A 283 2.07 -4.40 5.35
N GLU A 284 3.24 -4.38 4.73
CA GLU A 284 3.69 -3.22 3.99
C GLU A 284 3.16 -3.26 2.56
N TYR A 285 2.75 -2.11 2.05
CA TYR A 285 2.27 -1.91 0.70
C TYR A 285 2.94 -0.71 0.04
N THR A 286 3.14 -0.84 -1.27
CA THR A 286 3.41 0.28 -2.16
C THR A 286 2.20 0.52 -3.03
N PHE A 287 1.58 1.68 -2.94
CA PHE A 287 0.54 2.13 -3.84
C PHE A 287 1.06 3.21 -4.79
N ILE A 288 0.75 3.09 -6.07
CA ILE A 288 0.89 4.21 -7.02
C ILE A 288 -0.47 4.88 -7.24
N ASN A 289 -0.45 6.19 -7.49
CA ASN A 289 -1.64 6.93 -7.90
C ASN A 289 -1.74 6.96 -9.43
N THR A 290 -2.66 6.21 -10.01
CA THR A 290 -2.87 6.17 -11.47
C THR A 290 -3.65 7.37 -12.00
N ASN A 291 -4.27 8.15 -11.11
CA ASN A 291 -4.97 9.39 -11.44
C ASN A 291 -4.05 10.63 -11.32
N ASP A 292 -2.81 10.44 -10.86
CA ASP A 292 -1.84 11.51 -10.75
C ASP A 292 -1.42 12.02 -12.15
N THR A 293 -1.45 13.33 -12.32
CA THR A 293 -1.06 14.04 -13.55
C THR A 293 0.16 14.94 -13.34
N ARG A 294 0.67 15.00 -12.12
CA ARG A 294 1.75 15.91 -11.68
C ARG A 294 3.05 15.18 -11.42
N GLY A 295 2.98 13.92 -10.97
CA GLY A 295 4.14 13.13 -10.60
C GLY A 295 5.05 12.77 -11.75
N ILE A 296 6.25 12.37 -11.37
CA ILE A 296 7.36 12.10 -12.28
C ILE A 296 7.13 10.82 -13.10
N LYS A 297 6.32 9.90 -12.57
CA LYS A 297 5.98 8.61 -13.21
C LYS A 297 5.08 8.71 -14.44
N TRP A 298 4.51 9.87 -14.71
CA TRP A 298 3.51 10.04 -15.77
C TRP A 298 3.90 11.12 -16.78
N ARG A 299 5.14 11.63 -16.71
CA ARG A 299 5.65 12.74 -17.52
C ARG A 299 6.82 12.33 -18.41
#